data_AF-A0A6B3I3J0-F1
#
_entry.id   AF-A0A6B3I3J0-F1
#
_cell.length_a   1.000
_cell.length_b   1.000
_cell.length_c   1.000
_cell.angle_alpha   90.00
_cell.angle_beta   90.00
_cell.angle_gamma   90.00
#
_symmetry.space_group_name_H-M   'P 1'
#
loop_
_entity.id
_entity.type
_entity.pdbx_description
1 polymer ?
#
loop_
_entity_poly.entity_id
_entity_poly.type
_entity_poly.pdbx_seq_one_letter_code
_entity_poly.pdbx_strand_id
1 'polypeptide(L)' 'AISGEEDEVVRAASEHAVSVHGHEHSPELRSRIRTMLEDERVSV' A
#
# COMPACT_ATOMS: atom_id res chain seq x y z
N ALA A 1 0.02 9.95 -5.13
CA ALA A 1 0.61 8.61 -4.88
C ALA A 1 1.50 8.72 -3.65
N ILE A 2 1.68 7.62 -2.92
CA ILE A 2 2.65 7.53 -1.81
C ILE A 2 3.85 6.76 -2.37
N SER A 3 5.06 7.26 -2.15
CA SER A 3 6.32 6.57 -2.47
C SER A 3 7.19 6.46 -1.22
N GLY A 4 8.09 5.48 -1.20
CA GLY A 4 8.91 5.12 -0.04
C GLY A 4 9.35 3.66 -0.12
N GLU A 5 9.91 3.14 0.97
CA GLU A 5 10.24 1.71 1.05
C GLU A 5 8.95 0.86 0.95
N GLU A 6 9.04 -0.29 0.27
CA GLU A 6 7.87 -1.14 -0.03
C GLU A 6 7.00 -1.39 1.22
N ASP A 7 7.63 -1.81 2.32
CA ASP A 7 6.93 -2.13 3.56
C ASP A 7 6.24 -0.91 4.20
N GLU A 8 6.84 0.28 4.06
CA GLU A 8 6.24 1.52 4.55
C GLU A 8 5.01 1.91 3.72
N VAL A 9 5.12 1.78 2.40
CA VAL A 9 4.01 2.05 1.47
C VAL A 9 2.87 1.06 1.69
N VAL A 10 3.17 -0.24 1.82
CA VAL A 10 2.16 -1.29 2.11
C VAL A 10 1.47 -1.01 3.44
N ARG A 11 2.21 -0.63 4.49
CA ARG A 11 1.62 -0.28 5.78
C ARG A 11 0.69 0.92 5.63
N ALA A 12 1.15 2.02 5.03
CA ALA A 12 0.34 3.22 4.86
C ALA A 12 -0.93 2.98 4.04
N ALA A 13 -0.83 2.24 2.93
CA ALA A 13 -1.98 1.88 2.10
C ALA A 13 -2.96 0.96 2.81
N SER A 14 -2.46 0.00 3.62
CA SER A 14 -3.30 -0.91 4.40
C SER A 14 -4.09 -0.15 5.48
N GLU A 15 -3.44 0.76 6.21
CA GLU A 15 -4.10 1.61 7.21
C GLU A 15 -5.22 2.46 6.60
N HIS A 16 -4.98 3.03 5.40
CA HIS A 16 -6.02 3.77 4.67
C HIS A 16 -7.19 2.87 4.26
N ALA A 17 -6.91 1.69 3.70
CA ALA A 17 -7.94 0.74 3.28
C ALA A 17 -8.81 0.27 4.46
N VAL A 18 -8.21 0.04 5.63
CA VAL A 18 -8.95 -0.35 6.84
C VAL A 18 -9.75 0.82 7.40
N SER A 19 -9.11 1.98 7.62
CA SER A 19 -9.72 3.11 8.33
C SER A 19 -10.75 3.86 7.49
N VAL A 20 -10.47 4.07 6.20
CA VAL A 20 -11.31 4.90 5.31
C VAL A 20 -12.28 4.04 4.50
N HIS A 21 -11.86 2.86 4.08
CA HIS A 21 -12.68 1.98 3.23
C HIS A 21 -13.29 0.78 3.98
N GLY A 22 -12.97 0.59 5.27
CA GLY A 22 -13.54 -0.48 6.09
C GLY A 22 -13.08 -1.88 5.70
N HIS A 23 -11.95 -2.01 4.99
CA HIS A 23 -11.40 -3.31 4.65
C HIS A 23 -10.91 -4.05 5.92
N GLU A 24 -10.91 -5.38 5.87
CA GLU A 24 -10.34 -6.17 6.96
C GLU A 24 -8.83 -6.03 7.01
N HIS A 25 -8.29 -5.83 8.22
CA HIS A 25 -6.85 -5.81 8.44
C HIS A 25 -6.27 -7.23 8.41
N SER A 26 -5.98 -7.72 7.21
CA SER A 26 -5.55 -9.10 6.97
C SER A 26 -4.23 -9.19 6.18
N PRO A 27 -3.50 -10.32 6.28
CA PRO A 27 -2.34 -10.59 5.42
C PRO A 27 -2.67 -10.58 3.93
N GLU A 28 -3.89 -10.99 3.56
CA GLU A 28 -4.36 -11.01 2.19
C GLU A 28 -4.53 -9.60 1.61
N LEU A 29 -5.06 -8.65 2.39
CA LEU A 29 -5.12 -7.24 2.01
C LEU A 29 -3.72 -6.70 1.69
N ARG A 30 -2.75 -6.96 2.58
CA ARG A 30 -1.35 -6.54 2.38
C ARG A 30 -0.72 -7.18 1.15
N SER A 31 -0.97 -8.47 0.92
CA SER A 31 -0.50 -9.20 -0.26
C SER A 31 -1.06 -8.59 -1.54
N ARG A 32 -2.37 -8.30 -1.56
CA ARG A 32 -3.03 -7.66 -2.70
C ARG A 32 -2.47 -6.27 -2.98
N ILE A 33 -2.23 -5.47 -1.94
CA ILE A 33 -1.60 -4.14 -2.08
C ILE A 33 -0.21 -4.27 -2.72
N ARG A 34 0.62 -5.23 -2.30
CA ARG A 34 1.95 -5.45 -2.92
C ARG A 34 1.86 -5.73 -4.42
N THR A 35 0.86 -6.50 -4.87
CA THR A 35 0.68 -6.78 -6.31
C THR A 35 0.28 -5.57 -7.14
N MET A 36 -0.15 -4.48 -6.50
CA MET A 36 -0.55 -3.23 -7.16
C MET A 36 0.54 -2.15 -7.10
N LEU A 37 1.67 -2.41 -6.45
CA LEU A 37 2.76 -1.44 -6.36
C LEU A 37 3.46 -1.28 -7.70
N GLU A 38 3.93 -0.06 -7.93
CA GLU A 38 4.76 0.32 -9.07
C GLU A 38 6.02 1.01 -8.54
N ASP A 39 7.14 0.84 -9.25
CA ASP A 39 8.36 1.57 -8.94
C ASP A 39 8.16 3.08 -9.03
N GLU A 40 8.82 3.81 -8.14
CA GLU A 40 8.81 5.26 -8.17
C GLU A 40 9.41 5.75 -9.50
N ARG A 41 8.61 6.53 -10.23
CA ARG A 41 9.09 7.18 -11.44
C ARG A 41 9.91 8.40 -11.07
N VAL A 42 11.23 8.27 -11.20
CA VAL A 42 12.13 9.42 -11.12
C VAL A 42 11.94 10.27 -12.38
N SER A 43 11.44 11.49 -12.20
CA SER A 43 11.42 12.48 -13.28
C SER A 43 12.79 13.13 -13.36
N VAL A 44 13.43 13.05 -14.53
CA VAL A 44 14.70 13.71 -14.85
C VAL A 44 14.45 15.12 -15.36
#